data_AF-A0A6S6U2M7-F1
#
_entry.id   AF-A0A6S6U2M7-F1
#
_cell.length_a   1.000
_cell.length_b   1.000
_cell.length_c   1.000
_cell.angle_alpha   90.00
_cell.angle_beta   90.00
_cell.angle_gamma   90.00
#
_symmetry.space_group_name_H-M   'P 1'
#
loop_
_entity.id
_entity.type
_entity.pdbx_description
1 polymer ?
#
loop_
_entity_poly.entity_id
_entity_poly.type
_entity_poly.pdbx_seq_one_letter_code
_entity_poly.pdbx_strand_id
1 'polypeptide(L)'
;MVKTRLMDNHYHLLIETEKENLSDCMRVVNANYALYFNKKTKRIGHLWQGRYTSRYITSEQYLYTLIRYIEFNPLEAGMAKKVGEYPYTLASLIFNNQEYKECCQESLLLKQLMCQPNIGQRKNI
;
A
#
# COMPACT_ATOMS: atom_id res chain seq x y z
N MET A 1 -4.48 -6.28 -5.32
CA MET A 1 -3.42 -5.82 -4.39
C MET A 1 -3.59 -4.32 -4.16
N VAL A 2 -3.64 -3.84 -2.90
CA VAL A 2 -3.89 -2.41 -2.61
C VAL A 2 -2.83 -1.84 -1.67
N LYS A 3 -2.20 -0.74 -2.11
CA LYS A 3 -1.35 0.19 -1.35
C LYS A 3 -0.15 -0.38 -0.60
N THR A 4 1.01 0.20 -0.89
CA THR A 4 2.27 -0.09 -0.23
C THR A 4 2.81 1.18 0.41
N ARG A 5 2.73 1.34 1.73
CA ARG A 5 3.66 2.29 2.37
C ARG A 5 5.03 1.63 2.31
N LEU A 6 5.95 2.14 1.49
CA LEU A 6 7.36 1.75 1.58
C LEU A 6 8.04 2.79 2.47
N MET A 7 8.51 2.41 3.64
CA MET A 7 9.46 3.22 4.41
C MET A 7 10.88 2.71 4.20
N ASP A 8 11.84 3.47 4.69
CA ASP A 8 13.24 3.07 4.79
C ASP A 8 13.44 1.77 5.59
N ASN A 9 12.57 1.48 6.57
CA ASN A 9 12.72 0.36 7.50
C ASN A 9 11.67 -0.77 7.39
N HIS A 10 10.46 -0.52 6.88
CA HIS A 10 9.42 -1.55 6.67
C HIS A 10 8.35 -1.13 5.68
N TYR A 11 7.45 -2.05 5.32
CA TYR A 11 6.32 -1.75 4.45
C TYR A 11 4.98 -2.26 5.00
N HIS A 12 3.89 -1.58 4.63
CA HIS A 12 2.51 -1.97 4.94
C HIS A 12 1.74 -2.25 3.66
N LEU A 13 1.09 -3.42 3.55
CA LEU A 13 0.26 -3.82 2.41
C LEU A 13 -1.19 -4.03 2.84
N LEU A 14 -2.14 -3.51 2.06
CA LEU A 14 -3.55 -3.87 2.16
C LEU A 14 -3.89 -4.87 1.04
N ILE A 15 -3.97 -6.15 1.40
CA ILE A 15 -4.15 -7.22 0.40
C ILE A 15 -5.53 -7.83 0.54
N GLU A 16 -6.21 -7.95 -0.59
CA GLU A 16 -7.38 -8.78 -0.79
C GLU A 16 -6.91 -10.09 -1.44
N THR A 17 -7.33 -11.22 -0.87
CA THR A 17 -6.98 -12.56 -1.35
C THR A 17 -8.25 -13.37 -1.59
N GLU A 18 -8.40 -13.93 -2.79
CA GLU A 18 -9.52 -14.84 -3.12
C GLU A 18 -9.36 -16.24 -2.51
N LYS A 19 -8.13 -16.59 -2.12
CA LYS A 19 -7.74 -17.89 -1.57
C LYS A 19 -6.89 -17.67 -0.32
N GLU A 20 -6.78 -18.68 0.52
CA GLU A 20 -5.93 -18.66 1.73
C GLU A 20 -4.44 -18.84 1.39
N ASN A 21 -3.91 -18.03 0.47
CA ASN A 21 -2.54 -18.15 -0.05
C ASN A 21 -1.63 -16.96 0.31
N LEU A 22 -2.03 -16.14 1.30
CA LEU A 22 -1.25 -14.96 1.72
C LEU A 22 0.18 -15.33 2.10
N SER A 23 0.36 -16.44 2.83
CA SER A 23 1.70 -16.87 3.28
C SER A 23 2.63 -17.19 2.11
N ASP A 24 2.13 -17.93 1.11
CA ASP A 24 2.90 -18.26 -0.09
C ASP A 24 3.23 -17.01 -0.92
N CYS A 25 2.26 -16.11 -1.07
CA CYS A 25 2.45 -14.83 -1.75
C CYS A 25 3.56 -14.01 -1.06
N MET A 26 3.46 -13.83 0.26
CA MET A 26 4.44 -13.07 1.05
C MET A 26 5.81 -13.73 1.05
N ARG A 27 5.90 -15.06 1.01
CA ARG A 27 7.17 -15.79 0.86
C ARG A 27 7.85 -15.43 -0.46
N VAL A 28 7.13 -15.46 -1.58
CA VAL A 28 7.67 -15.13 -2.91
C VAL A 28 8.07 -13.66 -2.99
N VAL A 29 7.22 -12.73 -2.54
CA VAL A 29 7.50 -11.29 -2.56
C VAL A 29 8.76 -10.98 -1.74
N ASN A 30 8.83 -11.46 -0.50
CA ASN A 30 9.96 -11.19 0.38
C ASN A 30 11.27 -11.81 -0.10
N ALA A 31 11.23 -13.04 -0.63
CA ALA A 31 12.42 -13.72 -1.15
C ALA A 31 12.95 -13.00 -2.39
N ASN A 32 12.10 -12.71 -3.36
CA ASN A 32 12.51 -12.05 -4.60
C ASN A 32 13.06 -10.64 -4.34
N TYR A 33 12.42 -9.87 -3.46
CA TYR A 33 12.93 -8.55 -3.10
C TYR A 33 14.25 -8.63 -2.34
N ALA A 34 14.42 -9.58 -1.41
CA ALA A 34 15.67 -9.75 -0.70
C ALA A 34 16.83 -10.10 -1.63
N LEU A 35 16.60 -11.01 -2.59
CA LEU A 35 17.58 -11.37 -3.62
C LEU A 35 17.95 -10.16 -4.49
N TYR A 36 16.94 -9.44 -4.99
CA TYR A 36 17.14 -8.23 -5.79
C TYR A 36 17.95 -7.18 -5.04
N PHE A 37 17.54 -6.85 -3.81
CA PHE A 37 18.17 -5.81 -3.01
C PHE A 37 19.60 -6.16 -2.64
N ASN A 38 19.85 -7.37 -2.16
CA ASN A 38 21.20 -7.82 -1.81
C ASN A 38 22.12 -7.81 -3.04
N LYS A 39 21.64 -8.28 -4.21
CA LYS A 39 22.40 -8.22 -5.46
C LYS A 39 22.71 -6.79 -5.89
N LYS A 40 21.72 -5.89 -5.83
CA LYS A 40 21.86 -4.48 -6.22
C LYS A 40 22.82 -3.71 -5.31
N THR A 41 22.80 -4.00 -4.01
CA THR A 41 23.58 -3.31 -2.98
C THR A 41 24.89 -4.03 -2.62
N LYS A 42 25.20 -5.16 -3.29
CA LYS A 42 26.35 -6.02 -3.00
C LYS A 42 26.42 -6.48 -1.54
N ARG A 43 25.27 -6.63 -0.89
CA ARG A 43 25.14 -7.02 0.51
C ARG A 43 24.99 -8.54 0.64
N ILE A 44 25.45 -9.10 1.75
CA ILE A 44 25.35 -10.53 2.06
C ILE A 44 24.53 -10.69 3.36
N GLY A 45 23.73 -11.75 3.44
CA GLY A 45 22.95 -12.10 4.62
C GLY A 45 21.47 -11.66 4.58
N HIS A 46 20.79 -11.82 5.72
CA HIS A 46 19.35 -11.57 5.85
C HIS A 46 19.00 -10.09 5.65
N LEU A 47 18.02 -9.81 4.79
CA LEU A 47 17.50 -8.46 4.57
C LEU A 47 16.43 -8.09 5.60
N TRP A 48 15.47 -8.99 5.79
CA TRP A 48 14.33 -8.76 6.66
C TRP A 48 14.66 -9.06 8.13
N GLN A 49 14.18 -8.22 9.03
CA GLN A 49 14.35 -8.40 10.48
C GLN A 49 13.47 -9.52 11.07
N GLY A 50 12.52 -10.04 10.30
CA GLY A 50 11.61 -11.09 10.76
C GLY A 50 10.58 -11.51 9.72
N ARG A 51 9.60 -12.29 10.17
CA ARG A 51 8.44 -12.69 9.35
C ARG A 51 7.48 -11.51 9.17
N TYR A 52 6.68 -11.55 8.10
CA TYR A 52 5.57 -10.62 7.95
C TYR A 52 4.53 -10.86 9.06
N THR A 53 3.80 -9.80 9.41
CA THR A 53 2.64 -9.86 10.30
C THR A 53 1.40 -9.49 9.50
N SER A 54 0.29 -10.21 9.72
CA SER A 54 -0.99 -9.91 9.09
C SER A 54 -2.11 -9.82 10.14
N ARG A 55 -3.14 -9.04 9.82
CA ARG A 55 -4.39 -8.96 10.57
C ARG A 55 -5.55 -8.98 9.58
N TYR A 56 -6.54 -9.83 9.86
CA TYR A 56 -7.77 -9.83 9.07
C TYR A 56 -8.53 -8.53 9.27
N ILE A 57 -9.17 -8.06 8.20
CA ILE A 57 -10.08 -6.93 8.24
C ILE A 57 -11.49 -7.48 8.25
N THR A 58 -12.17 -7.36 9.39
CA THR A 58 -13.46 -8.01 9.63
C THR A 58 -14.65 -7.06 9.50
N SER A 59 -14.42 -5.76 9.26
CA SER A 59 -15.47 -4.77 9.06
C SER A 59 -15.03 -3.62 8.15
N GLU A 60 -16.00 -2.97 7.50
CA GLU A 60 -15.75 -1.78 6.68
C GLU A 60 -15.22 -0.61 7.52
N GLN A 61 -15.71 -0.41 8.74
CA GLN A 61 -15.22 0.64 9.63
C GLN A 61 -13.73 0.46 9.94
N TYR A 62 -13.31 -0.79 10.16
CA TYR A 62 -11.89 -1.09 10.36
C TYR A 62 -11.09 -0.89 9.08
N LEU A 63 -11.62 -1.26 7.91
CA LEU A 63 -11.01 -0.99 6.61
C LEU A 63 -10.74 0.51 6.41
N TYR A 64 -11.74 1.37 6.60
CA TYR A 64 -11.58 2.81 6.44
C TYR A 64 -10.60 3.41 7.45
N THR A 65 -10.60 2.91 8.68
CA THR A 65 -9.62 3.31 9.70
C THR A 65 -8.21 2.95 9.28
N LEU A 66 -7.99 1.74 8.76
CA LEU A 66 -6.69 1.29 8.28
C LEU A 66 -6.23 2.07 7.05
N ILE A 67 -7.14 2.38 6.12
CA ILE A 67 -6.85 3.22 4.97
C ILE A 67 -6.36 4.59 5.44
N ARG A 68 -7.07 5.25 6.37
CA ARG A 68 -6.66 6.54 6.92
C ARG A 68 -5.27 6.42 7.57
N TYR A 69 -5.05 5.41 8.38
CA TYR A 69 -3.74 5.17 9.00
C TYR A 69 -2.62 5.05 7.96
N ILE A 70 -2.80 4.26 6.90
CA ILE A 70 -1.80 4.10 5.82
C ILE A 70 -1.54 5.42 5.09
N GLU A 71 -2.55 6.25 4.86
CA GLU A 71 -2.43 7.54 4.17
C GLU A 71 -1.80 8.64 5.04
N PHE A 72 -2.02 8.62 6.35
CA PHE A 72 -1.48 9.61 7.29
C PHE A 72 -0.05 9.32 7.71
N ASN A 73 0.32 8.05 7.68
CA ASN A 73 1.63 7.54 8.02
C ASN A 73 2.83 8.33 7.41
N PRO A 74 2.84 8.70 6.12
CA PRO A 74 3.91 9.55 5.57
C PRO A 74 3.99 10.94 6.19
N LEU A 75 2.87 11.51 6.64
CA LEU A 75 2.84 12.80 7.33
C LEU A 75 3.45 12.65 8.73
N GLU A 76 3.08 11.60 9.46
CA GLU A 76 3.62 11.31 10.80
C GLU A 76 5.13 11.05 10.76
N ALA A 77 5.63 10.43 9.69
CA ALA A 77 7.07 10.23 9.47
C ALA A 77 7.80 11.44 8.85
N GLY A 78 7.12 12.57 8.63
CA GLY A 78 7.71 13.78 8.05
C GLY A 78 8.13 13.65 6.58
N MET A 79 7.67 12.61 5.88
CA MET A 79 7.97 12.36 4.45
C MET A 79 7.05 13.12 3.49
N ALA A 80 5.92 13.61 3.98
CA ALA A 80 4.97 14.42 3.22
C ALA A 80 4.37 15.50 4.11
N LYS A 81 3.99 16.66 3.54
CA LYS A 81 3.32 17.74 4.27
C LYS A 81 1.80 17.63 4.16
N LYS A 82 1.31 16.99 3.11
CA LYS A 82 -0.11 16.78 2.84
C LYS A 82 -0.40 15.36 2.35
N VAL A 83 -1.61 14.89 2.64
CA VAL A 83 -2.11 13.62 2.11
C VAL A 83 -2.13 13.67 0.59
N GLY A 84 -1.56 12.64 -0.04
CA GLY A 84 -1.45 12.52 -1.49
C GLY A 84 -0.18 13.12 -2.12
N GLU A 85 0.73 13.69 -1.32
CA GLU A 85 2.07 14.05 -1.80
C GLU A 85 3.03 12.85 -1.84
N TYR A 86 2.80 11.82 -1.02
CA TYR A 86 3.67 10.66 -0.96
C TYR A 86 3.35 9.66 -2.09
N PRO A 87 4.26 9.42 -3.06
CA PRO A 87 3.95 8.70 -4.31
C PRO A 87 3.43 7.27 -4.12
N TYR A 88 3.72 6.65 -2.99
CA TYR A 88 3.39 5.24 -2.74
C TYR A 88 2.06 5.06 -1.99
N THR A 89 1.29 6.14 -1.76
CA THR A 89 -0.07 6.02 -1.23
C THR A 89 -1.14 6.12 -2.32
N LEU A 90 -2.36 5.70 -2.01
CA LEU A 90 -3.46 5.77 -2.98
C LEU A 90 -3.93 7.20 -3.18
N ALA A 91 -3.92 8.04 -2.14
CA ALA A 91 -4.31 9.43 -2.32
C ALA A 91 -3.43 10.10 -3.38
N SER A 92 -2.12 9.80 -3.40
CA SER A 92 -1.23 10.28 -4.47
C SER A 92 -1.62 9.74 -5.83
N LEU A 93 -1.87 8.44 -5.92
CA LEU A 93 -2.26 7.81 -7.17
C LEU A 93 -3.54 8.44 -7.76
N ILE A 94 -4.55 8.68 -6.90
CA ILE A 94 -5.83 9.28 -7.27
C ILE A 94 -5.65 10.76 -7.64
N PHE A 95 -4.99 11.55 -6.81
CA PHE A 95 -4.86 12.99 -7.04
C PHE A 95 -3.96 13.34 -8.22
N ASN A 96 -2.93 12.53 -8.47
CA ASN A 96 -1.98 12.75 -9.55
C ASN A 96 -2.37 12.01 -10.84
N ASN A 97 -3.56 11.39 -10.86
CA ASN A 97 -4.11 10.64 -11.99
C ASN A 97 -3.11 9.63 -12.59
N GLN A 98 -2.33 8.98 -11.72
CA GLN A 98 -1.29 8.04 -12.12
C GLN A 98 -1.92 6.74 -12.60
N GLU A 99 -1.31 6.13 -13.61
CA GLU A 99 -1.76 4.83 -14.09
C GLU A 99 -1.68 3.77 -12.98
N TYR A 100 -2.81 3.08 -12.79
CA TYR A 100 -2.88 1.93 -11.91
C TYR A 100 -2.03 0.81 -12.49
N LYS A 101 -1.19 0.19 -11.65
CA LYS A 101 -0.57 -1.09 -12.05
C LYS A 101 -1.66 -2.13 -12.30
N GLU A 102 -1.43 -3.01 -13.26
CA GLU A 102 -2.38 -4.07 -13.65
C GLU A 102 -2.93 -4.86 -12.44
N CYS A 103 -2.05 -5.23 -11.50
CA CYS A 103 -2.40 -5.90 -10.24
C CYS A 103 -3.34 -5.12 -9.28
N CYS A 104 -3.62 -3.85 -9.57
CA CYS A 104 -4.53 -3.00 -8.82
C CYS A 104 -5.89 -2.83 -9.53
N GLN A 105 -6.02 -3.16 -10.82
CA GLN A 105 -7.26 -2.94 -11.58
C GLN A 105 -8.47 -3.64 -10.97
N GLU A 106 -8.27 -4.84 -10.43
CA GLU A 106 -9.33 -5.64 -9.82
C GLU A 106 -9.60 -5.29 -8.34
N SER A 107 -8.92 -4.29 -7.78
CA SER A 107 -9.10 -3.90 -6.38
C SER A 107 -10.53 -3.48 -6.08
N LEU A 108 -11.15 -4.12 -5.08
CA LEU A 108 -12.45 -3.72 -4.56
C LEU A 108 -12.47 -2.25 -4.13
N LEU A 109 -11.42 -1.82 -3.41
CA LEU A 109 -11.32 -0.43 -2.94
C LEU A 109 -11.24 0.58 -4.09
N LEU A 110 -10.49 0.27 -5.16
CA LEU A 110 -10.45 1.14 -6.33
C LEU A 110 -11.80 1.17 -7.04
N LYS A 111 -12.46 0.03 -7.23
CA LYS A 111 -13.81 -0.01 -7.79
C LYS A 111 -14.79 0.83 -6.96
N GLN A 112 -14.74 0.72 -5.63
CA GLN A 112 -15.60 1.51 -4.73
C GLN A 112 -15.33 3.02 -4.80
N LEU A 113 -14.06 3.44 -4.84
CA LEU A 113 -13.68 4.86 -4.88
C LEU A 113 -13.86 5.49 -6.27
N MET A 114 -13.70 4.71 -7.34
CA MET A 114 -13.84 5.17 -8.73
C MET A 114 -15.30 5.16 -9.22
N CYS A 115 -16.17 4.31 -8.65
CA CYS A 115 -17.61 4.34 -8.92
C CYS A 115 -18.35 5.46 -8.15
N GLN A 116 -17.67 6.24 -7.30
CA GLN A 116 -18.26 7.42 -6.68
C GLN A 116 -18.12 8.61 -7.63
N PRO A 117 -19.22 9.19 -8.15
CA PRO A 117 -19.14 10.35 -9.02
C PRO A 117 -18.56 11.55 -8.26
N ASN A 118 -17.45 12.09 -8.75
CA ASN A 118 -16.90 13.42 -8.43
C ASN A 118 -16.87 13.83 -6.94
N ILE A 119 -15.88 13.34 -6.17
CA ILE A 119 -15.47 14.00 -4.92
C ILE A 119 -14.49 15.17 -5.19
N GLY A 120 -14.04 15.35 -6.44
CA GLY A 120 -13.10 16.39 -6.86
C GLY A 120 -13.68 17.79 -7.13
N GLN A 121 -14.97 18.03 -6.90
CA GLN A 121 -15.59 19.36 -7.02
C GLN A 121 -16.27 19.82 -5.73
N ARG A 122 -15.50 19.96 -4.64
CA ARG A 122 -15.82 20.97 -3.63
C ARG A 122 -14.80 22.10 -3.77
N LYS A 123 -15.07 22.98 -4.73
CA LYS A 123 -14.52 24.34 -4.75
C LYS A 123 -15.01 25.06 -3.48
N ASN A 124 -14.06 25.65 -2.75
CA ASN A 124 -14.17 26.80 -1.86
C ASN A 124 -15.57 27.16 -1.33
N ILE A 125 -15.76 27.00 -0.02
CA ILE A 125 -16.59 27.91 0.78
C ILE A 125 -15.64 28.55 1.80
#